data_AF-X1SRN4-F1
#
_entry.id   AF-X1SRN4-F1
#
_cell.length_a   1.000
_cell.length_b   1.000
_cell.length_c   1.000
_cell.angle_alpha   90.00
_cell.angle_beta   90.00
_cell.angle_gamma   90.00
#
_symmetry.space_group_name_H-M   'P 1'
#
loop_
_entity.id
_entity.type
_entity.pdbx_description
1 polymer ?
#
loop_
_entity_poly.entity_id
_entity_poly.type
_entity_poly.pdbx_seq_one_letter_code
_entity_poly.pdbx_strand_id
1 'polypeptide(L)'
;MPEKNKKKDSKKYSYELSGVNIDKASNILSQLKKTITSTFSGKVLSDLSSFSGLFQLDLKGCRNPVLVSSADGVGTKILLAKKANCYRYIG
;
A
#
# COMPACT_ATOMS: atom_id res chain seq x y z
N MET A 1 7.72 33.91 -45.21
CA MET A 1 7.16 33.80 -43.83
C MET A 1 8.04 32.82 -43.07
N PRO A 2 8.63 33.17 -41.91
CA PRO A 2 9.55 32.27 -41.21
C PRO A 2 8.78 31.17 -40.47
N GLU A 3 9.21 29.93 -40.67
CA GLU A 3 8.72 28.74 -39.97
C GLU A 3 9.08 28.81 -38.48
N LYS A 4 8.07 28.74 -37.60
CA LYS A 4 8.27 28.69 -36.16
C LYS A 4 8.74 27.29 -35.77
N ASN A 5 10.03 27.17 -35.49
CA ASN A 5 10.69 26.00 -34.93
C ASN A 5 10.14 25.73 -33.51
N LYS A 6 9.15 24.83 -33.37
CA LYS A 6 8.59 24.42 -32.07
C LYS A 6 9.59 23.48 -31.38
N LYS A 7 10.31 23.99 -30.38
CA LYS A 7 11.07 23.15 -29.43
C LYS A 7 10.11 22.11 -28.83
N LYS A 8 10.42 20.84 -29.06
CA LYS A 8 9.68 19.70 -28.51
C LYS A 8 10.14 19.55 -27.05
N ASP A 9 9.35 20.03 -26.10
CA ASP A 9 9.61 19.81 -24.67
C ASP A 9 9.61 18.29 -24.40
N SER A 10 10.80 17.71 -24.26
CA SER A 10 10.95 16.30 -23.91
C SER A 10 10.62 16.13 -22.43
N LYS A 11 9.32 16.09 -22.11
CA LYS A 11 8.83 15.79 -20.76
C LYS A 11 9.38 14.42 -20.35
N LYS A 12 10.34 14.42 -19.43
CA LYS A 12 11.01 13.19 -18.96
C LYS A 12 10.04 12.45 -18.04
N TYR A 13 9.41 11.39 -18.54
CA TYR A 13 8.53 10.54 -17.74
C TYR A 13 9.37 9.69 -16.78
N SER A 14 8.96 9.63 -15.51
CA SER A 14 9.56 8.77 -14.49
C SER A 14 8.48 7.96 -13.79
N TYR A 15 8.84 6.82 -13.22
CA TYR A 15 7.94 6.00 -12.42
C TYR A 15 7.42 6.73 -11.17
N GLU A 16 8.22 7.66 -10.64
CA GLU A 16 7.80 8.56 -9.58
C GLU A 16 6.67 9.51 -10.03
N LEU A 17 6.69 9.98 -11.28
CA LEU A 17 5.60 10.81 -11.82
C LEU A 17 4.28 10.04 -12.00
N SER A 18 4.31 8.71 -12.04
CA SER A 18 3.09 7.88 -11.92
C SER A 18 2.61 7.69 -10.47
N GLY A 19 3.24 8.35 -9.51
CA GLY A 19 2.87 8.31 -8.10
C GLY A 19 3.58 7.23 -7.29
N VAL A 20 4.61 6.57 -7.84
CA VAL A 20 5.32 5.48 -7.16
C VAL A 20 6.75 5.87 -6.82
N ASN A 21 7.03 6.04 -5.53
CA ASN A 21 8.39 6.25 -5.03
C ASN A 21 8.85 5.02 -4.21
N ILE A 22 9.75 4.23 -4.81
CA ILE A 22 10.24 2.96 -4.26
C ILE A 22 11.05 3.19 -2.97
N ASP A 23 11.90 4.22 -2.95
CA ASP A 23 12.76 4.51 -1.80
C ASP A 23 11.94 4.94 -0.58
N LYS A 24 10.94 5.80 -0.78
CA LYS A 24 10.00 6.19 0.29
C LYS A 24 9.23 4.99 0.83
N ALA A 25 8.77 4.10 -0.05
CA ALA A 25 8.08 2.88 0.37
C ALA A 25 9.00 1.97 1.21
N SER A 26 10.23 1.75 0.75
CA SER A 26 11.23 0.94 1.45
C SER A 26 11.58 1.52 2.83
N ASN A 27 11.77 2.84 2.91
CA ASN A 27 12.07 3.53 4.17
C ASN A 27 10.94 3.35 5.19
N ILE A 28 9.68 3.56 4.79
CA ILE A 28 8.52 3.35 5.66
C ILE A 28 8.43 1.88 6.10
N LEU A 29 8.65 0.93 5.20
CA LEU A 29 8.59 -0.49 5.51
C LEU A 29 9.62 -0.88 6.58
N SER A 30 10.84 -0.33 6.48
CA SER A 30 11.89 -0.57 7.48
C SER A 30 11.50 -0.07 8.88
N GLN A 31 10.82 1.08 8.96
CA GLN A 31 10.36 1.67 10.21
C GLN A 31 9.20 0.88 10.84
N LEU A 32 8.29 0.37 10.00
CA LEU A 32 7.11 -0.36 10.43
C LEU A 32 7.33 -1.86 10.60
N LYS A 33 8.50 -2.38 10.24
CA LYS A 33 8.83 -3.81 10.24
C LYS A 33 8.36 -4.52 11.52
N LYS A 34 8.74 -4.00 12.69
CA LYS A 34 8.38 -4.61 13.98
C LYS A 34 6.88 -4.62 14.23
N THR A 35 6.21 -3.51 13.95
CA THR A 35 4.75 -3.39 14.12
C THR A 35 4.01 -4.40 13.25
N ILE A 36 4.41 -4.52 11.97
CA ILE A 36 3.80 -5.47 11.04
C ILE A 36 4.10 -6.92 11.44
N THR A 37 5.37 -7.27 11.71
CA THR A 37 5.72 -8.65 12.09
C THR A 37 5.08 -9.07 13.41
N SER A 38 4.74 -8.12 14.30
CA SER A 38 4.06 -8.45 15.56
C SER A 38 2.66 -9.04 15.35
N THR A 39 2.05 -8.84 14.18
CA THR A 39 0.74 -9.42 13.84
C THR A 39 0.86 -10.77 13.12
N PHE A 40 2.07 -11.26 12.85
CA PHE A 40 2.26 -12.51 12.13
C PHE A 40 1.89 -13.69 13.03
N SER A 41 1.14 -14.63 12.47
CA SER A 41 0.94 -15.96 13.06
C SER A 41 1.84 -16.96 12.33
N GLY A 42 1.98 -18.17 12.88
CA GLY A 42 2.69 -19.27 12.21
C GLY A 42 2.10 -19.72 10.87
N LYS A 43 0.97 -19.12 10.44
CA LYS A 43 0.34 -19.36 9.14
C LYS A 43 0.76 -18.34 8.07
N VAL A 44 1.42 -17.25 8.44
CA VAL A 44 1.97 -16.31 7.45
C VAL A 44 3.21 -16.96 6.82
N LEU A 45 3.21 -17.10 5.49
CA LEU A 45 4.27 -17.78 4.74
C LEU A 45 5.24 -16.81 4.05
N SER A 46 4.86 -15.54 3.94
CA SER A 46 5.65 -14.50 3.27
C SER A 46 6.41 -13.64 4.27
N ASP A 47 7.59 -13.19 3.88
CA ASP A 47 8.23 -12.03 4.50
C ASP A 47 7.49 -10.72 4.17
N LEU A 48 7.98 -9.60 4.69
CA LEU A 48 7.55 -8.28 4.25
C LEU A 48 8.04 -7.99 2.82
N SER A 49 7.38 -8.59 1.84
CA SER A 49 7.45 -8.14 0.45
C SER A 49 6.59 -6.89 0.27
N SER A 50 7.02 -5.96 -0.56
CA SER A 50 6.32 -4.69 -0.78
C SER A 50 5.03 -4.79 -1.59
N PHE A 51 4.72 -5.96 -2.17
CA PHE A 51 3.63 -6.10 -3.13
C PHE A 51 2.58 -7.16 -2.79
N SER A 52 2.91 -8.22 -2.04
CA SER A 52 1.96 -9.27 -1.70
C SER A 52 2.35 -10.01 -0.42
N GLY A 53 1.35 -10.61 0.24
CA GLY A 53 1.53 -11.51 1.37
C GLY A 53 0.93 -12.89 1.07
N LEU A 54 1.41 -13.91 1.79
CA LEU A 54 0.95 -15.30 1.67
C LEU A 54 0.50 -15.80 3.05
N PHE A 55 -0.64 -16.48 3.09
CA PHE A 55 -1.22 -17.04 4.32
C PHE A 55 -1.72 -18.46 4.08
N GLN A 56 -1.29 -19.40 4.92
CA GLN A 56 -1.70 -20.79 4.90
C GLN A 56 -3.04 -20.97 5.61
N LEU A 57 -4.04 -21.49 4.89
CA LEU A 57 -5.31 -21.88 5.49
C LEU A 57 -5.19 -23.27 6.13
N ASP A 58 -5.77 -23.42 7.32
CA ASP A 58 -6.04 -24.72 7.93
C ASP A 58 -7.52 -25.03 7.74
N LEU A 59 -7.81 -26.01 6.90
CA LEU A 59 -9.17 -26.36 6.49
C LEU A 59 -9.64 -27.68 7.12
N LYS A 60 -8.89 -28.22 8.10
CA LYS A 60 -9.25 -29.48 8.76
C LYS A 60 -10.64 -29.35 9.41
N GLY A 61 -11.56 -30.23 9.02
CA GLY A 61 -12.94 -30.23 9.51
C GLY A 61 -13.90 -29.28 8.77
N CYS A 62 -13.42 -28.49 7.81
CA CYS A 62 -14.28 -27.66 6.97
C CYS A 62 -14.67 -28.44 5.70
N ARG A 63 -15.93 -28.88 5.61
CA ARG A 63 -16.40 -29.72 4.49
C ARG A 63 -16.44 -28.97 3.16
N ASN A 64 -16.96 -27.74 3.16
CA ASN A 64 -17.15 -26.90 1.97
C ASN A 64 -16.71 -25.45 2.31
N PRO A 65 -15.40 -25.16 2.33
CA PRO A 65 -14.92 -23.83 2.69
C PRO A 65 -15.33 -22.79 1.65
N VAL A 66 -15.77 -21.63 2.12
CA VAL A 66 -16.08 -20.44 1.30
C VAL A 66 -15.27 -19.28 1.84
N LEU A 67 -14.57 -18.58 0.95
CA LEU A 67 -13.84 -17.37 1.31
C LEU A 67 -14.73 -16.15 1.17
N VAL A 68 -14.75 -15.32 2.20
CA VAL A 68 -15.43 -14.03 2.22
C VAL A 68 -14.38 -12.95 2.44
N SER A 69 -14.46 -11.89 1.65
CA SER A 69 -13.61 -10.71 1.77
C SER A 69 -14.47 -9.45 1.66
N SER A 70 -14.06 -8.39 2.36
CA SER A 70 -14.65 -7.06 2.27
C SER A 70 -13.52 -6.03 2.16
N ALA A 71 -13.82 -4.89 1.55
CA ALA A 71 -12.95 -3.74 1.51
C ALA A 71 -13.76 -2.50 1.88
N ASP A 72 -13.36 -1.84 2.96
CA ASP A 72 -14.10 -0.73 3.55
C ASP A 72 -13.20 0.49 3.71
N GLY A 73 -13.73 1.67 3.37
CA GLY A 73 -13.04 2.93 3.52
C GLY A 73 -13.33 3.61 4.86
N VAL A 74 -12.38 4.40 5.36
CA VAL A 74 -12.56 5.21 6.58
C VAL A 74 -13.62 6.31 6.41
N GLY A 75 -13.84 6.77 5.18
CA GLY A 75 -14.79 7.83 4.85
C GLY A 75 -14.36 9.22 5.32
N THR A 76 -15.33 10.09 5.58
CA THR A 76 -15.09 11.51 5.89
C THR A 76 -14.43 11.74 7.25
N LYS A 77 -14.28 10.71 8.10
CA LYS A 77 -13.51 10.78 9.36
C LYS A 77 -12.04 11.19 9.13
N ILE A 78 -11.48 10.93 7.95
CA ILE A 78 -10.14 11.42 7.55
C ILE A 78 -10.06 12.95 7.60
N LEU A 79 -11.14 13.67 7.30
CA LEU A 79 -11.15 15.14 7.36
C LEU A 79 -10.98 15.64 8.80
N LEU A 80 -11.55 14.93 9.79
CA LEU A 80 -11.38 15.25 11.21
C LEU A 80 -9.95 14.95 11.67
N ALA A 81 -9.39 13.80 11.28
CA ALA A 81 -8.00 13.44 11.59
C ALA A 81 -7.01 14.48 11.05
N LYS A 82 -7.24 14.97 9.82
CA LYS A 82 -6.46 16.05 9.22
C LYS A 82 -6.59 17.37 9.99
N LYS A 83 -7.83 17.78 10.32
CA LYS A 83 -8.08 19.01 11.10
C LYS A 83 -7.43 18.96 12.49
N ALA A 84 -7.47 17.80 13.14
CA ALA A 84 -6.88 17.58 14.46
C ALA A 84 -5.37 17.28 14.43
N ASN A 85 -4.77 17.16 13.23
CA ASN A 85 -3.40 16.66 13.02
C ASN A 85 -3.12 15.36 13.81
N CYS A 86 -4.10 14.45 13.86
CA CYS A 86 -4.03 13.23 14.64
C CYS A 86 -4.51 12.04 13.80
N TYR A 87 -3.57 11.17 13.40
CA TYR A 87 -3.83 10.02 12.52
C TYR A 87 -3.80 8.67 13.25
N ARG A 88 -3.64 8.68 14.58
CA ARG A 88 -3.42 7.47 15.38
C ARG A 88 -4.62 6.49 15.39
N TYR A 89 -5.84 6.98 15.16
CA TYR A 89 -7.09 6.23 15.39
C TYR A 89 -7.95 6.06 14.13
N ILE A 90 -7.34 6.16 12.95
CA ILE A 90 -8.03 5.99 11.66
C ILE A 90 -7.60 4.72 10.90
N GLY A 91 -6.61 4.00 11.41
CA GLY A 91 -6.20 2.68 10.91
C GLY A 91 -6.79 1.56 11.75
#